data_AF-I4DCS7-F1
#
_entry.id   AF-I4DCS7-F1
#
_cell.length_a   1.000
_cell.length_b   1.000
_cell.length_c   1.000
_cell.angle_alpha   90.00
_cell.angle_beta   90.00
_cell.angle_gamma   90.00
#
_symmetry.space_group_name_H-M   'P 1'
#
loop_
_entity.id
_entity.type
_entity.pdbx_description
1 polymer ?
#
loop_
_entity_poly.entity_id
_entity_poly.type
_entity_poly.pdbx_seq_one_letter_code
_entity_poly.pdbx_strand_id
1 'polypeptide(L)' 'MECPSCRSNSLVSARTSYPLKDCIITNVPVQRCGCGEIYVAEDDLKKMMGYVNRLKHKKEVDWSELG' A
#
# COMPACT_ATOMS: atom_id res chain seq x y z
N MET A 1 -12.51 -3.35 -12.24
CA MET A 1 -12.25 -4.63 -11.55
C MET A 1 -13.24 -4.73 -10.42
N GLU A 2 -13.92 -5.87 -10.25
CA GLU A 2 -14.87 -6.05 -9.15
C GLU A 2 -14.09 -6.29 -7.85
N CYS A 3 -14.57 -5.76 -6.73
CA CYS A 3 -14.02 -6.07 -5.42
C CYS A 3 -14.30 -7.55 -5.08
N PRO A 4 -13.27 -8.38 -4.84
CA PRO A 4 -13.46 -9.78 -4.51
C PRO A 4 -14.34 -10.03 -3.27
N SER A 5 -14.25 -9.14 -2.27
CA SER A 5 -14.90 -9.33 -0.98
C SER A 5 -16.40 -9.05 -1.03
N CYS A 6 -16.82 -7.94 -1.65
CA CYS A 6 -18.22 -7.52 -1.69
C CYS A 6 -18.86 -7.54 -3.09
N ARG A 7 -18.12 -8.02 -4.11
CA ARG A 7 -18.53 -8.08 -5.53
C ARG A 7 -19.05 -6.76 -6.12
N SER A 8 -18.67 -5.64 -5.50
CA SER A 8 -19.01 -4.31 -5.99
C SER A 8 -18.05 -3.88 -7.09
N ASN A 9 -18.56 -3.18 -8.09
CA ASN A 9 -17.77 -2.63 -9.19
C ASN A 9 -17.06 -1.30 -8.85
N SER A 10 -16.98 -0.94 -7.57
CA SER A 10 -16.49 0.36 -7.11
C SER A 10 -15.11 0.28 -6.44
N LEU A 11 -14.12 -0.31 -7.14
CA LEU A 11 -12.72 -0.12 -6.78
C LEU A 11 -12.25 1.24 -7.30
N VAL A 12 -11.74 2.07 -6.40
CA VAL A 12 -11.22 3.40 -6.72
C VAL A 12 -9.76 3.53 -6.27
N SER A 13 -8.97 4.23 -7.07
CA SER A 13 -7.59 4.56 -6.70
C SER A 13 -7.56 5.47 -5.48
N ALA A 14 -6.76 5.08 -4.49
CA ALA A 14 -6.57 5.83 -3.25
C ALA A 14 -5.10 5.74 -2.80
N ARG A 15 -4.78 6.43 -1.71
CA ARG A 15 -3.50 6.34 -1.02
C ARG A 15 -3.72 6.02 0.45
N THR A 16 -2.83 5.23 1.03
CA THR A 16 -2.87 4.90 2.46
C THR A 16 -1.46 4.85 3.05
N SER A 17 -1.37 4.84 4.37
CA SER A 17 -0.14 4.47 5.06
C SER A 17 -0.08 2.96 5.27
N TYR A 18 1.10 2.37 5.10
CA TYR A 18 1.36 0.95 5.34
C TYR A 18 2.39 0.79 6.47
N PRO A 19 2.00 0.25 7.63
CA PRO A 19 2.94 0.01 8.72
C PRO A 19 3.82 -1.22 8.43
N LEU A 20 5.13 -1.02 8.50
CA LEU A 20 6.12 -2.08 8.64
C LEU A 20 6.59 -2.12 10.10
N LYS A 21 7.33 -3.18 10.46
CA LYS A 21 7.76 -3.43 11.85
C LYS A 21 8.43 -2.22 12.52
N ASP A 22 9.30 -1.51 11.79
CA ASP A 22 10.12 -0.41 12.33
C ASP A 22 9.98 0.90 11.53
N CYS A 23 9.06 0.95 10.55
CA CYS A 23 8.90 2.06 9.62
C CYS A 23 7.44 2.15 9.15
N ILE A 24 6.94 3.35 8.90
CA ILE A 24 5.66 3.56 8.21
C ILE A 24 5.97 4.06 6.80
N ILE A 25 5.38 3.43 5.78
CA ILE A 25 5.43 3.95 4.41
C ILE A 25 4.14 4.76 4.19
N THR A 26 4.26 6.05 3.89
CA THR A 26 3.11 6.92 3.61
C THR A 26 2.83 6.97 2.10
N ASN A 27 1.62 7.41 1.74
CA ASN A 27 1.21 7.59 0.34
C ASN A 27 1.28 6.34 -0.56
N VAL A 28 1.17 5.14 0.02
CA VAL A 28 1.16 3.88 -0.72
C VAL A 28 -0.06 3.83 -1.64
N PRO A 29 0.12 3.60 -2.95
CA PRO A 29 -0.98 3.48 -3.89
C PRO A 29 -1.78 2.21 -3.61
N VAL A 30 -3.11 2.34 -3.54
CA VAL A 30 -4.02 1.23 -3.29
C VAL A 30 -5.30 1.38 -4.10
N GLN A 31 -6.02 0.27 -4.25
CA GLN A 31 -7.41 0.28 -4.67
C GLN A 31 -8.29 0.12 -3.43
N ARG A 32 -9.19 1.07 -3.18
CA ARG A 32 -10.15 1.00 -2.08
C ARG A 32 -11.52 0.65 -2.63
N CYS A 33 -12.19 -0.30 -1.99
CA CYS A 33 -13.59 -0.56 -2.27
C CYS A 33 -14.50 0.24 -1.33
N GLY A 34 -15.69 0.61 -1.82
CA GLY A 34 -16.73 1.23 -0.99
C GLY A 34 -17.16 0.40 0.23
N CYS A 35 -16.90 -0.92 0.26
CA CYS A 35 -17.16 -1.78 1.42
C CYS A 35 -16.05 -1.75 2.49
N GLY A 36 -15.00 -0.94 2.30
CA GLY A 36 -13.93 -0.74 3.29
C GLY A 36 -12.65 -1.52 3.01
N GLU A 37 -12.70 -2.49 2.09
CA GLU A 37 -11.55 -3.31 1.69
C GLU A 37 -10.50 -2.49 0.93
N ILE A 38 -9.23 -2.80 1.17
CA ILE A 38 -8.08 -2.15 0.55
C ILE A 38 -7.22 -3.22 -0.11
N TYR A 39 -6.88 -3.00 -1.38
CA TYR A 39 -6.03 -3.87 -2.16
C TYR A 39 -4.77 -3.14 -2.55
N VAL A 40 -3.63 -3.77 -2.28
CA VAL A 40 -2.31 -3.31 -2.72
C VAL A 40 -1.91 -4.18 -3.91
N ALA A 41 -1.34 -3.60 -4.96
CA ALA A 41 -0.85 -4.39 -6.08
C ALA A 41 0.32 -5.28 -5.63
N GLU A 42 0.46 -6.46 -6.23
CA GLU A 42 1.54 -7.39 -5.88
C GLU A 42 2.93 -6.78 -6.11
N ASP A 43 3.10 -6.01 -7.18
CA ASP A 43 4.35 -5.31 -7.47
C ASP A 43 4.68 -4.24 -6.42
N ASP A 44 3.67 -3.53 -5.93
CA ASP A 44 3.84 -2.55 -4.86
C ASP A 44 4.23 -3.23 -3.54
N LEU A 45 3.63 -4.39 -3.22
CA LEU A 45 4.02 -5.21 -2.07
C LEU A 45 5.48 -5.68 -2.17
N LYS A 46 5.90 -6.20 -3.33
CA LYS A 46 7.29 -6.62 -3.57
C LYS A 46 8.25 -5.46 -3.43
N LYS A 47 7.89 -4.28 -3.95
CA LYS A 47 8.67 -3.06 -3.79
C LYS A 47 8.87 -2.74 -2.31
N MET A 48 7.80 -2.65 -1.51
CA MET A 48 7.92 -2.40 -0.07
C MET A 48 8.84 -3.39 0.63
N MET A 49 8.66 -4.70 0.38
CA MET A 49 9.48 -5.76 0.97
C MET A 49 10.97 -5.65 0.59
N GLY A 50 11.28 -5.26 -0.66
CA GLY A 50 12.65 -5.00 -1.11
C GLY A 50 13.31 -3.78 -0.46
N TYR A 51 12.52 -2.86 0.10
CA TYR A 51 13.04 -1.70 0.83
C TYR A 51 13.08 -1.90 2.35
N VAL A 52 12.34 -2.86 2.95
CA VAL A 52 12.33 -3.11 4.42
C VAL A 52 13.73 -3.10 5.04
N ASN A 53 14.71 -3.76 4.40
CA ASN A 53 16.09 -3.80 4.91
C ASN A 53 16.85 -2.48 4.79
N ARG A 54 16.51 -1.64 3.80
CA ARG A 54 17.11 -0.32 3.57
C ARG A 54 16.47 0.76 4.43
N LEU A 55 15.24 0.55 4.88
CA LEU A 55 14.47 1.51 5.69
C LEU A 55 14.71 1.36 7.20
N LYS A 56 15.60 0.46 7.65
CA LYS A 56 15.88 0.19 9.09
C LYS A 56 16.25 1.42 9.93
N HIS A 57 16.68 2.51 9.30
CA HIS A 57 17.07 3.75 9.97
C HIS A 57 16.05 4.89 9.80
N LYS A 58 14.96 4.67 9.05
CA LYS A 58 13.90 5.65 8.83
C LYS A 58 12.63 5.21 9.55
N LYS A 59 12.03 6.14 10.30
CA LYS A 59 10.74 5.89 10.99
C LYS A 59 9.55 6.06 10.05
N GLU A 60 9.69 6.93 9.05
CA GLU A 60 8.68 7.26 8.07
C GLU A 60 9.34 7.46 6.71
N VAL A 61 8.69 7.00 5.65
CA VAL A 61 9.17 7.05 4.27
C VAL A 61 7.99 7.30 3.35
N ASP A 62 8.08 8.29 2.47
CA ASP A 62 7.06 8.51 1.44
C ASP A 62 7.20 7.49 0.31
N TRP A 63 6.08 7.03 -0.24
CA TRP A 63 6.07 6.10 -1.38
C TRP A 63 6.95 6.55 -2.55
N SER A 64 6.99 7.85 -2.84
CA SER A 64 7.81 8.42 -3.92
C SER A 64 9.32 8.25 -3.70
N GLU A 65 9.77 8.06 -2.46
CA GLU A 65 11.17 7.79 -2.15
C GLU A 65 11.61 6.36 -2.51
N LEU A 66 10.66 5.46 -2.78
CA LEU A 66 10.94 4.06 -3.05
C LEU A 66 11.34 3.78 -4.52
N GLY A 67 11.42 4.78 -5.39
CA GLY A 67 11.86 4.64 -6.80
C GLY A 67 10.84 3.92 -7.65
#